data_AF-A0A0C3PD11-F1
#
_entry.id   AF-A0A0C3PD11-F1
#
_cell.length_a   1.000
_cell.length_b   1.000
_cell.length_c   1.000
_cell.angle_alpha   90.00
_cell.angle_beta   90.00
_cell.angle_gamma   90.00
#
_symmetry.space_group_name_H-M   'P 1'
#
loop_
_entity.id
_entity.type
_entity.pdbx_description
1 polymer ?
#
loop_
_entity_poly.entity_id
_entity_poly.type
_entity_poly.pdbx_seq_one_letter_code
_entity_poly.pdbx_strand_id
1 'polypeptide(L)'
;MGKHFRRLARSAKVDIVYDNGSESGTASRSQTVHIDPTLLFEHEGWSKGPAFKGIFSGTSIYATGPLASQLIKKATKEDCRKVDGRTTQPVNVTVAILEQVDSLRQQMTFNHRSPPLAIIPIVASLTTCLTCGLYHQWYAFSMILVGILARGFACLLIGSGNLVFDHPKPAEGSPPGDGVLGSEQDFVLLKGNEYVVNAVTRGRFFFRFRSKYACCMVEWCSILLIVQAIAQLVFIPQSKLFGQLMFVVSLAFSWAYDLWFSSFDKGEVQEAIFQQVLGKPSLIKFVFPNRVSAVVFLLLVSNDNPRTSGNPRKLKKIMDIFLPSNSEVWEIWKDTITERLKNRQALQFSDTHWNREELPLEDDRKLLKTLFGDAKDAEKAYAIFKSHDAGTIA
;
A
#
# COMPACT_ATOMS: atom_id res chain seq x y z
N MET A 1 -24.26 -5.23 -2.78
CA MET A 1 -24.31 -3.96 -2.02
C MET A 1 -24.72 -4.10 -0.55
N GLY A 2 -25.97 -4.46 -0.18
CA GLY A 2 -26.44 -4.36 1.23
C GLY A 2 -25.60 -5.09 2.30
N LYS A 3 -25.12 -6.31 2.01
CA LYS A 3 -24.20 -7.03 2.93
C LYS A 3 -22.86 -6.30 3.14
N HIS A 4 -22.39 -5.54 2.16
CA HIS A 4 -21.15 -4.76 2.24
C HIS A 4 -21.35 -3.47 3.03
N PHE A 5 -22.47 -2.77 2.82
CA PHE A 5 -22.84 -1.60 3.64
C PHE A 5 -22.99 -1.95 5.12
N ARG A 6 -23.63 -3.08 5.42
CA ARG A 6 -23.75 -3.54 6.81
C ARG A 6 -22.40 -3.91 7.44
N ARG A 7 -21.43 -4.42 6.65
CA ARG A 7 -20.07 -4.69 7.15
C ARG A 7 -19.26 -3.41 7.34
N LEU A 8 -19.43 -2.41 6.48
CA LEU A 8 -18.83 -1.07 6.62
C LEU A 8 -19.36 -0.32 7.83
N ALA A 9 -20.68 -0.34 8.07
CA ALA A 9 -21.25 0.26 9.27
C ALA A 9 -20.66 -0.35 10.56
N ARG A 10 -20.38 -1.66 10.55
CA ARG A 10 -19.77 -2.36 11.69
C ARG A 10 -18.28 -2.08 11.89
N SER A 11 -17.57 -1.55 10.88
CA SER A 11 -16.17 -1.14 11.03
C SER A 11 -16.02 0.33 11.46
N ALA A 12 -17.13 1.04 11.67
CA ALA A 12 -17.14 2.43 12.10
C ALA A 12 -16.60 2.58 13.53
N LYS A 13 -15.62 3.46 13.70
CA LYS A 13 -15.15 3.97 14.99
C LYS A 13 -15.53 5.43 15.11
N VAL A 14 -16.10 5.80 16.25
CA VAL A 14 -16.49 7.18 16.55
C VAL A 14 -15.35 7.83 17.30
N ASP A 15 -14.70 8.82 16.68
CA ASP A 15 -13.68 9.62 17.33
C ASP A 15 -14.22 11.04 17.60
N ILE A 16 -13.91 11.56 18.79
CA ILE A 16 -14.25 12.93 19.15
C ILE A 16 -13.04 13.78 18.79
N VAL A 17 -13.16 14.57 17.73
CA VAL A 17 -12.10 15.49 17.31
C VAL A 17 -12.38 16.84 17.94
N TYR A 18 -11.36 17.40 18.61
CA TYR A 18 -11.38 18.78 19.08
C TYR A 18 -10.76 19.66 17.99
N ASP A 19 -11.56 20.50 17.35
CA ASP A 19 -11.04 21.51 16.41
C ASP A 19 -10.36 22.62 17.22
N ASN A 20 -9.03 22.60 17.32
CA ASN A 20 -8.23 23.72 17.83
C ASN A 20 -7.90 24.70 16.69
N GLY A 21 -8.93 25.18 16.01
CA GLY A 21 -8.80 25.96 14.78
C GLY A 21 -9.75 27.16 14.72
N SER A 22 -9.80 27.98 15.77
CA SER A 22 -10.30 29.36 15.68
C SER A 22 -9.80 30.17 16.86
N GLU A 23 -9.12 31.31 16.60
CA GLU A 23 -8.79 32.33 17.59
C GLU A 23 -10.02 33.01 18.23
N SER A 24 -11.25 32.53 17.95
CA SER A 24 -12.43 32.81 18.76
C SER A 24 -12.71 31.62 19.68
N GLY A 25 -12.64 31.84 20.99
CA GLY A 25 -12.76 30.85 22.07
C GLY A 25 -14.10 30.12 22.21
N THR A 26 -14.57 29.49 21.15
CA THR A 26 -15.65 28.49 21.18
C THR A 26 -15.14 27.21 20.54
N ALA A 27 -14.64 26.29 21.36
CA ALA A 27 -14.31 24.93 20.93
C ALA A 27 -15.60 24.23 20.46
N SER A 28 -15.83 24.23 19.15
CA SER A 28 -16.94 23.49 18.55
C SER A 28 -16.58 22.01 18.54
N ARG A 29 -17.28 21.24 19.37
CA ARG A 29 -17.09 19.79 19.50
C ARG A 29 -17.66 19.09 18.26
N SER A 30 -16.84 18.85 17.24
CA SER A 30 -17.26 18.10 16.06
C SER A 30 -16.94 16.60 16.23
N GLN A 31 -17.98 15.77 16.40
CA GLN A 31 -17.82 14.31 16.45
C GLN A 31 -17.73 13.78 15.03
N THR A 32 -16.61 13.14 14.68
CA THR A 32 -16.40 12.56 13.34
C THR A 32 -16.32 11.05 13.41
N VAL A 33 -16.90 10.39 12.41
CA VAL A 33 -16.89 8.92 12.34
C VAL A 33 -15.88 8.51 11.28
N HIS A 34 -14.95 7.63 11.68
CA HIS A 34 -13.99 7.00 10.79
C HIS A 34 -14.47 5.59 10.49
N ILE A 35 -14.73 5.31 9.21
CA ILE A 35 -15.05 3.96 8.76
C ILE A 35 -13.80 3.39 8.11
N ASP A 36 -13.37 2.23 8.60
CA ASP A 36 -12.27 1.48 7.99
C ASP A 36 -12.76 0.81 6.68
N PRO A 37 -12.24 1.25 5.52
CA PRO A 37 -12.59 0.75 4.21
C PRO A 37 -11.76 -0.47 3.81
N THR A 38 -10.89 -1.00 4.66
CA THR A 38 -9.98 -2.10 4.30
C THR A 38 -10.70 -3.28 3.65
N LEU A 39 -11.93 -3.60 4.08
CA LEU A 39 -12.74 -4.67 3.47
C LEU A 39 -13.31 -4.32 2.08
N LEU A 40 -13.57 -3.04 1.79
CA LEU A 40 -13.90 -2.59 0.43
C LEU A 40 -12.65 -2.63 -0.44
N PHE A 41 -11.55 -2.09 0.08
CA PHE A 41 -10.28 -1.98 -0.62
C PHE A 41 -9.66 -3.33 -0.96
N GLU A 42 -9.72 -4.32 -0.07
CA GLU A 42 -9.30 -5.70 -0.35
C GLU A 42 -10.05 -6.29 -1.55
N HIS A 43 -11.34 -5.97 -1.73
CA HIS A 43 -12.13 -6.40 -2.88
C HIS A 43 -11.82 -5.61 -4.16
N GLU A 44 -11.40 -4.36 -4.01
CA GLU A 44 -10.99 -3.44 -5.08
C GLU A 44 -9.50 -3.59 -5.48
N GLY A 45 -8.80 -4.61 -4.96
CA GLY A 45 -7.42 -4.94 -5.33
C GLY A 45 -6.32 -4.25 -4.51
N TRP A 46 -6.69 -3.46 -3.51
CA TRP A 46 -5.80 -2.87 -2.50
C TRP A 46 -5.51 -3.94 -1.42
N SER A 47 -4.55 -4.81 -1.70
CA SER A 47 -4.14 -5.86 -0.77
C SER A 47 -3.28 -5.31 0.36
N LYS A 48 -3.23 -6.05 1.48
CA LYS A 48 -2.19 -5.85 2.50
C LYS A 48 -0.81 -5.90 1.85
N GLY A 49 0.06 -5.00 2.27
CA GLY A 49 1.44 -4.93 1.82
C GLY A 49 2.33 -5.97 2.51
N PRO A 50 3.55 -6.17 1.99
CA PRO A 50 4.55 -7.11 2.53
C PRO A 50 4.98 -6.75 3.96
N ALA A 51 5.77 -7.62 4.58
CA ALA A 51 6.46 -7.28 5.81
C ALA A 51 7.47 -6.14 5.58
N PHE A 52 7.64 -5.30 6.61
CA PHE A 52 8.65 -4.23 6.66
C PHE A 52 9.57 -4.43 7.85
N LYS A 53 10.86 -4.24 7.63
CA LYS A 53 11.87 -4.22 8.69
C LYS A 53 12.71 -2.94 8.59
N GLY A 54 12.60 -2.08 9.59
CA GLY A 54 13.36 -0.85 9.70
C GLY A 54 14.82 -1.13 10.03
N ILE A 55 15.74 -0.56 9.24
CA ILE A 55 17.19 -0.77 9.34
C ILE A 55 17.74 -0.10 10.61
N PHE A 56 17.29 1.12 10.90
CA PHE A 56 17.81 1.90 12.02
C PHE A 56 16.92 1.91 13.25
N SER A 57 15.60 1.80 13.06
CA SER A 57 14.62 1.79 14.16
C SER A 57 14.42 0.41 14.79
N GLY A 58 14.81 -0.67 14.10
CA GLY A 58 14.54 -2.04 14.54
C GLY A 58 13.05 -2.41 14.51
N THR A 59 12.21 -1.56 13.91
CA THR A 59 10.77 -1.79 13.80
C THR A 59 10.50 -2.94 12.85
N SER A 60 9.71 -3.93 13.28
CA SER A 60 9.21 -5.00 12.42
C SER A 60 7.69 -4.86 12.30
N ILE A 61 7.19 -4.74 11.07
CA ILE A 61 5.77 -4.67 10.75
C ILE A 61 5.44 -5.88 9.88
N TYR A 62 4.55 -6.75 10.37
CA TYR A 62 4.24 -8.00 9.69
C TYR A 62 3.47 -7.80 8.37
N ALA A 63 2.59 -6.80 8.33
CA ALA A 63 1.82 -6.43 7.15
C ALA A 63 1.72 -4.91 7.02
N THR A 64 2.17 -4.38 5.89
CA THR A 64 2.16 -2.94 5.60
C THR A 64 0.89 -2.50 4.87
N GLY A 65 0.75 -1.19 4.67
CA GLY A 65 -0.38 -0.60 3.98
C GLY A 65 -0.44 -0.89 2.48
N PRO A 66 -1.54 -0.54 1.82
CA PRO A 66 -1.73 -0.80 0.38
C PRO A 66 -0.75 -0.08 -0.55
N LEU A 67 -0.24 1.09 -0.14
CA LEU A 67 0.79 1.81 -0.90
C LEU A 67 2.09 0.99 -1.02
N ALA A 68 2.45 0.25 0.03
CA ALA A 68 3.59 -0.67 -0.02
C ALA A 68 3.36 -1.83 -0.99
N SER A 69 2.14 -2.35 -1.08
CA SER A 69 1.76 -3.37 -2.08
C SER A 69 1.91 -2.83 -3.50
N GLN A 70 1.43 -1.61 -3.77
CA GLN A 70 1.57 -0.96 -5.07
C GLN A 70 3.04 -0.66 -5.42
N LEU A 71 3.84 -0.23 -4.43
CA LEU A 71 5.27 -0.02 -4.61
C LEU A 71 6.00 -1.31 -4.99
N ILE A 72 5.72 -2.43 -4.33
CA ILE A 72 6.28 -3.73 -4.71
C ILE A 72 5.87 -4.10 -6.13
N LYS A 73 4.58 -3.96 -6.50
CA LYS A 73 4.12 -4.26 -7.86
C LYS A 73 4.87 -3.47 -8.93
N LYS A 74 5.21 -2.21 -8.65
CA LYS A 74 6.07 -1.39 -9.53
C LYS A 74 7.51 -1.90 -9.55
N ALA A 75 8.10 -2.15 -8.38
CA ALA A 75 9.45 -2.69 -8.25
C ALA A 75 9.62 -4.04 -8.98
N THR A 76 8.59 -4.89 -9.02
CA THR A 76 8.63 -6.15 -9.77
C THR A 76 8.70 -5.92 -11.29
N LYS A 77 8.03 -4.89 -11.81
CA LYS A 77 7.98 -4.57 -13.25
C LYS A 77 9.20 -3.82 -13.77
N GLU A 78 10.00 -3.26 -12.87
CA GLU A 78 11.20 -2.49 -13.24
C GLU A 78 12.26 -3.36 -13.93
N ASP A 79 12.99 -2.75 -14.87
CA ASP A 79 14.08 -3.39 -15.58
C ASP A 79 15.21 -3.79 -14.64
N CYS A 80 15.72 -5.00 -14.81
CA CYS A 80 16.62 -5.62 -13.84
C CYS A 80 18.06 -5.71 -14.37
N ARG A 81 19.02 -5.28 -13.55
CA ARG A 81 20.45 -5.44 -13.83
C ARG A 81 20.97 -6.70 -13.13
N LYS A 82 21.49 -7.65 -13.89
CA LYS A 82 22.08 -8.87 -13.33
C LYS A 82 23.49 -8.57 -12.81
N VAL A 83 23.78 -9.08 -11.62
CA VAL A 83 25.11 -9.03 -11.03
C VAL A 83 25.79 -10.37 -11.27
N ASP A 84 26.98 -10.34 -11.86
CA ASP A 84 27.78 -11.55 -12.08
C ASP A 84 28.32 -12.09 -10.74
N GLY A 85 28.38 -13.41 -10.62
CA GLY A 85 28.91 -14.07 -9.43
C GLY A 85 28.41 -15.51 -9.28
N ARG A 86 28.76 -16.12 -8.15
CA ARG A 86 28.34 -17.49 -7.83
C ARG A 86 26.83 -17.54 -7.59
N THR A 87 26.14 -18.32 -8.42
CA THR A 87 24.69 -18.49 -8.34
C THR A 87 24.33 -19.62 -7.39
N THR A 88 23.55 -19.31 -6.36
CA THR A 88 22.98 -20.30 -5.44
C THR A 88 21.46 -20.19 -5.49
N GLN A 89 20.91 -19.14 -4.89
CA GLN A 89 19.53 -18.75 -5.00
C GLN A 89 19.48 -17.26 -5.39
N PRO A 90 18.95 -16.93 -6.58
CA PRO A 90 18.89 -15.55 -7.03
C PRO A 90 17.93 -14.74 -6.15
N VAL A 91 18.31 -13.50 -5.85
CA VAL A 91 17.56 -12.57 -5.01
C VAL A 91 17.44 -11.22 -5.73
N ASN A 92 16.23 -10.72 -5.82
CA ASN A 92 15.97 -9.40 -6.38
C ASN A 92 16.11 -8.34 -5.29
N VAL A 93 16.87 -7.29 -5.57
CA VAL A 93 17.01 -6.13 -4.70
C VAL A 93 16.64 -4.88 -5.48
N THR A 94 15.59 -4.19 -5.06
CA THR A 94 15.21 -2.89 -5.61
C THR A 94 15.48 -1.80 -4.58
N VAL A 95 16.26 -0.79 -4.97
CA VAL A 95 16.43 0.42 -4.17
C VAL A 95 15.36 1.42 -4.60
N ALA A 96 14.47 1.78 -3.67
CA ALA A 96 13.41 2.75 -3.85
C ALA A 96 13.78 4.03 -3.10
N ILE A 97 14.15 5.07 -3.84
CA ILE A 97 14.44 6.39 -3.29
C ILE A 97 13.13 7.16 -3.19
N LEU A 98 12.74 7.47 -1.96
CA LEU A 98 11.50 8.17 -1.63
C LEU A 98 11.80 9.61 -1.25
N GLU A 99 11.56 10.52 -2.19
CA GLU A 99 11.63 11.96 -1.93
C GLU A 99 10.35 12.44 -1.25
N GLN A 100 10.50 13.42 -0.35
CA GLN A 100 9.34 14.04 0.28
C GLN A 100 8.70 15.00 -0.72
N VAL A 101 7.48 14.69 -1.14
CA VAL A 101 6.70 15.58 -1.99
C VAL A 101 6.04 16.66 -1.14
N ASP A 102 6.04 17.91 -1.60
CA ASP A 102 5.41 19.05 -0.90
C ASP A 102 3.89 18.87 -0.70
N SER A 103 3.25 18.04 -1.52
CA SER A 103 1.85 17.66 -1.38
C SER A 103 1.59 16.72 -0.20
N LEU A 104 2.63 16.07 0.36
CA LEU A 104 2.50 15.08 1.42
C LEU A 104 2.10 15.71 2.75
N ARG A 105 0.79 15.74 3.00
CA ARG A 105 0.20 16.15 4.27
C ARG A 105 -0.18 14.92 5.09
N GLN A 106 -0.14 15.08 6.42
CA GLN A 106 -0.55 14.06 7.37
C GLN A 106 -1.94 13.52 7.02
N GLN A 107 -2.85 14.41 6.61
CA GLN A 107 -4.20 14.05 6.19
C GLN A 107 -4.46 14.57 4.76
N MET A 108 -4.78 13.67 3.82
CA MET A 108 -5.19 14.04 2.46
C MET A 108 -6.63 13.64 2.18
N THR A 109 -7.39 14.48 1.51
CA THR A 109 -8.74 14.14 1.00
C THR A 109 -8.73 13.99 -0.51
N PHE A 110 -9.22 12.86 -1.01
CA PHE A 110 -9.36 12.64 -2.45
C PHE A 110 -10.81 12.87 -2.86
N ASN A 111 -11.02 13.84 -3.76
CA ASN A 111 -12.33 14.13 -4.30
C ASN A 111 -12.48 13.41 -5.64
N HIS A 112 -13.28 12.35 -5.68
CA HIS A 112 -13.53 11.61 -6.91
C HIS A 112 -14.73 12.21 -7.64
N ARG A 113 -14.53 12.67 -8.88
CA ARG A 113 -15.64 13.06 -9.76
C ARG A 113 -16.25 11.78 -10.34
N SER A 114 -17.56 11.60 -10.18
CA SER A 114 -18.25 10.47 -10.79
C SER A 114 -18.16 10.54 -12.32
N PRO A 115 -17.99 9.41 -13.02
CA PRO A 115 -17.95 9.40 -14.48
C PRO A 115 -19.25 9.99 -15.06
N PRO A 116 -19.18 10.77 -16.15
CA PRO A 116 -20.38 11.34 -16.79
C PRO A 116 -21.36 10.25 -17.29
N LEU A 117 -20.87 9.03 -17.54
CA LEU A 117 -21.71 7.88 -17.93
C LEU A 117 -22.69 7.41 -16.84
N ALA A 118 -22.56 7.85 -15.58
CA ALA A 118 -23.50 7.51 -14.51
C ALA A 118 -24.94 8.00 -14.79
N ILE A 119 -25.12 8.93 -15.74
CA ILE A 119 -26.42 9.45 -16.16
C ILE A 119 -27.23 8.40 -16.93
N ILE A 120 -26.58 7.49 -17.65
CA ILE A 120 -27.22 6.49 -18.52
C ILE A 120 -28.20 5.60 -17.76
N PRO A 121 -27.81 4.89 -16.67
CA PRO A 121 -28.76 4.06 -15.93
C PRO A 121 -29.88 4.88 -15.26
N ILE A 122 -29.60 6.13 -14.86
CA ILE A 122 -30.62 7.02 -14.25
C ILE A 122 -31.70 7.36 -15.28
N VAL A 123 -31.31 7.76 -16.49
CA VAL A 123 -32.24 8.08 -17.58
C VAL A 123 -33.02 6.84 -18.02
N ALA A 124 -32.37 5.67 -18.12
CA ALA A 124 -33.04 4.41 -18.44
C ALA A 124 -34.09 4.02 -17.38
N SER A 125 -33.75 4.14 -16.08
CA SER A 125 -34.69 3.87 -14.99
C SER A 125 -35.84 4.88 -14.92
N LEU A 126 -35.59 6.16 -15.20
CA LEU A 126 -36.65 7.18 -15.27
C LEU A 126 -37.60 6.93 -16.45
N THR A 127 -37.05 6.57 -17.61
CA THR A 127 -37.83 6.30 -18.83
C THR A 127 -38.72 5.07 -18.64
N THR A 128 -38.18 3.99 -18.10
CA THR A 128 -38.96 2.78 -17.79
C THR A 128 -40.02 3.03 -16.71
N CYS A 129 -39.70 3.86 -15.70
CA CYS A 129 -40.67 4.29 -14.70
C CYS A 129 -41.84 5.06 -15.33
N LEU A 130 -41.55 6.13 -16.09
CA LEU A 130 -42.57 6.94 -16.77
C LEU A 130 -43.45 6.11 -17.69
N THR A 131 -42.84 5.21 -18.47
CA THR A 131 -43.55 4.31 -19.38
C THR A 131 -44.51 3.41 -18.60
N CYS A 132 -44.09 2.79 -17.51
CA CYS A 132 -44.99 1.99 -16.65
C CYS A 132 -46.18 2.78 -16.10
N GLY A 133 -45.97 4.06 -15.73
CA GLY A 133 -47.05 4.95 -15.28
C GLY A 133 -48.08 5.23 -16.37
N LEU A 134 -47.64 5.51 -17.61
CA LEU A 134 -48.51 5.76 -18.76
C LEU A 134 -49.37 4.55 -19.14
N TYR A 135 -48.82 3.34 -19.02
CA TYR A 135 -49.55 2.09 -19.27
C TYR A 135 -50.34 1.58 -18.04
N HIS A 136 -50.56 2.43 -17.03
CA HIS A 136 -51.29 2.13 -15.79
C HIS A 136 -50.78 0.89 -15.02
N GLN A 137 -49.47 0.61 -15.12
CA GLN A 137 -48.81 -0.47 -14.37
C GLN A 137 -48.30 0.04 -13.02
N TRP A 138 -49.23 0.32 -12.11
CA TRP A 138 -48.93 0.99 -10.84
C TRP A 138 -47.94 0.23 -9.94
N TYR A 139 -48.00 -1.11 -9.92
CA TYR A 139 -47.05 -1.92 -9.17
C TYR A 139 -45.62 -1.78 -9.70
N ALA A 140 -45.40 -1.95 -11.01
CA ALA A 140 -44.08 -1.78 -11.61
C ALA A 140 -43.56 -0.34 -11.49
N PHE A 141 -44.44 0.66 -11.72
CA PHE A 141 -44.12 2.07 -11.54
C PHE A 141 -43.59 2.37 -10.13
N SER A 142 -44.35 1.97 -9.11
CA SER A 142 -44.02 2.24 -7.70
C SER A 142 -42.72 1.55 -7.30
N MET A 143 -42.50 0.30 -7.73
CA MET A 143 -41.31 -0.45 -7.37
C MET A 143 -40.03 0.03 -8.06
N ILE A 144 -40.14 0.53 -9.30
CA ILE A 144 -39.02 1.18 -9.99
C ILE A 144 -38.70 2.52 -9.32
N LEU A 145 -39.72 3.32 -9.01
CA LEU A 145 -39.56 4.63 -8.35
C LEU A 145 -38.91 4.50 -6.98
N VAL A 146 -39.39 3.58 -6.14
CA VAL A 146 -38.79 3.28 -4.83
C VAL A 146 -37.34 2.82 -4.99
N GLY A 147 -37.03 2.05 -6.04
CA GLY A 147 -35.66 1.66 -6.37
C GLY A 147 -34.75 2.84 -6.71
N ILE A 148 -35.22 3.79 -7.53
CA ILE A 148 -34.48 5.02 -7.88
C ILE A 148 -34.20 5.85 -6.61
N LEU A 149 -35.21 6.05 -5.77
CA LEU A 149 -35.07 6.84 -4.54
C LEU A 149 -34.11 6.19 -3.54
N ALA A 150 -34.27 4.88 -3.28
CA ALA A 150 -33.42 4.15 -2.34
C ALA A 150 -31.95 4.12 -2.79
N ARG A 151 -31.69 3.87 -4.07
CA ARG A 151 -30.33 3.89 -4.65
C ARG A 151 -29.75 5.30 -4.69
N GLY A 152 -30.54 6.29 -5.07
CA GLY A 152 -30.12 7.70 -5.08
C GLY A 152 -29.71 8.17 -3.69
N PHE A 153 -30.50 7.85 -2.67
CA PHE A 153 -30.17 8.16 -1.28
C PHE A 153 -28.87 7.44 -0.82
N ALA A 154 -28.68 6.18 -1.21
CA ALA A 154 -27.44 5.46 -0.96
C ALA A 154 -26.22 6.17 -1.59
N CYS A 155 -26.32 6.55 -2.85
CA CYS A 155 -25.26 7.26 -3.58
C CYS A 155 -24.93 8.61 -2.93
N LEU A 156 -25.93 9.38 -2.50
CA LEU A 156 -25.72 10.64 -1.79
C LEU A 156 -24.98 10.44 -0.47
N LEU A 157 -25.35 9.42 0.31
CA LEU A 157 -24.67 9.11 1.56
C LEU A 157 -23.22 8.69 1.34
N ILE A 158 -22.95 7.82 0.36
CA ILE A 158 -21.58 7.41 0.01
C ILE A 158 -20.77 8.60 -0.47
N GLY A 159 -21.34 9.41 -1.37
CA GLY A 159 -20.68 10.60 -1.93
C GLY A 159 -20.45 11.71 -0.91
N SER A 160 -21.16 11.70 0.22
CA SER A 160 -20.91 12.62 1.33
C SER A 160 -19.68 12.27 2.17
N GLY A 161 -19.13 11.06 2.00
CA GLY A 161 -17.94 10.61 2.71
C GLY A 161 -16.67 11.07 1.99
N ASN A 162 -15.76 11.71 2.72
CA ASN A 162 -14.45 12.06 2.19
C ASN A 162 -13.48 10.90 2.41
N LEU A 163 -12.85 10.42 1.34
CA LEU A 163 -11.75 9.48 1.46
C LEU A 163 -10.52 10.22 1.99
N VAL A 164 -10.09 9.84 3.19
CA VAL A 164 -8.96 10.41 3.88
C VAL A 164 -7.80 9.43 3.90
N PHE A 165 -6.61 9.86 3.52
CA PHE A 165 -5.37 9.15 3.83
C PHE A 165 -4.72 9.77 5.06
N ASP A 166 -4.39 8.96 6.06
CA ASP A 166 -3.70 9.37 7.28
C ASP A 166 -2.48 8.49 7.54
N HIS A 167 -1.41 9.09 8.05
CA HIS A 167 -0.22 8.38 8.45
C HIS A 167 0.39 8.98 9.74
N PRO A 168 1.01 8.15 10.59
CA PRO A 168 1.54 8.63 11.86
C PRO A 168 2.71 9.59 11.64
N LYS A 169 2.72 10.68 12.42
CA LYS A 169 3.88 11.57 12.51
C LYS A 169 5.08 10.82 13.13
N PRO A 170 6.30 11.03 12.62
CA PRO A 170 7.50 10.50 13.24
C PRO A 170 7.65 11.07 14.66
N ALA A 171 8.19 10.27 15.58
CA ALA A 171 8.57 10.74 16.90
C ALA A 171 9.76 11.70 16.80
N GLU A 172 9.84 12.67 17.71
CA GLU A 172 11.00 13.57 17.78
C GLU A 172 12.28 12.76 18.05
N GLY A 173 13.32 13.00 17.25
CA GLY A 173 14.57 12.26 17.33
C GLY A 173 14.54 10.87 16.66
N SER A 174 13.48 10.50 15.94
CA SER A 174 13.46 9.26 15.16
C SER A 174 14.62 9.21 14.15
N PRO A 175 15.30 8.06 14.01
CA PRO A 175 16.30 7.88 12.97
C PRO A 175 15.65 7.96 11.56
N PRO A 176 16.46 8.06 10.49
CA PRO A 176 15.95 7.92 9.12
C PRO A 176 15.11 6.66 8.97
N GLY A 177 14.05 6.74 8.14
CA GLY A 177 13.07 5.68 8.01
C GLY A 177 13.48 4.51 7.14
N ASP A 178 14.74 4.47 6.73
CA ASP A 178 15.25 3.46 5.83
C ASP A 178 14.93 2.05 6.35
N GLY A 179 14.48 1.20 5.45
CA GLY A 179 14.02 -0.14 5.81
C GLY A 179 13.77 -1.01 4.59
N VAL A 180 13.65 -2.30 4.83
CA VAL A 180 13.45 -3.30 3.78
C VAL A 180 11.99 -3.76 3.80
N LEU A 181 11.32 -3.58 2.67
CA LEU A 181 10.04 -4.21 2.35
C LEU A 181 10.29 -5.52 1.60
N GLY A 182 9.50 -6.54 1.91
CA GLY A 182 9.48 -7.77 1.12
C GLY A 182 9.80 -9.04 1.90
N SER A 183 9.97 -10.13 1.17
CA SER A 183 10.17 -11.48 1.69
C SER A 183 11.37 -12.14 1.01
N GLU A 184 11.66 -13.40 1.36
CA GLU A 184 12.94 -14.12 1.18
C GLU A 184 13.70 -13.96 -0.15
N GLN A 185 13.02 -13.64 -1.26
CA GLN A 185 13.60 -13.51 -2.60
C GLN A 185 13.49 -12.11 -3.23
N ASP A 186 12.63 -11.24 -2.68
CA ASP A 186 12.39 -9.88 -3.19
C ASP A 186 12.56 -8.87 -2.05
N PHE A 187 13.70 -8.17 -2.05
CA PHE A 187 13.99 -7.09 -1.11
C PHE A 187 13.82 -5.74 -1.79
N VAL A 188 12.97 -4.89 -1.23
CA VAL A 188 12.81 -3.49 -1.65
C VAL A 188 13.32 -2.60 -0.54
N LEU A 189 14.49 -1.99 -0.73
CA LEU A 189 15.07 -1.04 0.20
C LEU A 189 14.39 0.31 0.01
N LEU A 190 13.65 0.75 1.01
CA LEU A 190 13.15 2.12 1.10
C LEU A 190 14.27 3.01 1.63
N LYS A 191 14.61 4.06 0.88
CA LYS A 191 15.53 5.12 1.32
C LYS A 191 14.76 6.44 1.35
N GLY A 192 14.61 7.04 2.54
CA GLY A 192 13.84 8.28 2.66
C GLY A 192 13.61 8.73 4.10
N ASN A 193 12.99 9.91 4.22
CA ASN A 193 12.60 10.43 5.53
C ASN A 193 11.57 9.50 6.20
N GLU A 194 11.67 9.31 7.52
CA GLU A 194 10.73 8.53 8.33
C GLU A 194 9.27 8.98 8.12
N TYR A 195 9.05 10.27 7.83
CA TYR A 195 7.71 10.77 7.48
C TYR A 195 7.13 10.12 6.22
N VAL A 196 7.92 10.01 5.15
CA VAL A 196 7.50 9.40 3.87
C VAL A 196 7.42 7.88 3.99
N VAL A 197 8.37 7.26 4.70
CA VAL A 197 8.36 5.82 4.93
C VAL A 197 7.17 5.40 5.80
N ASN A 198 6.79 6.21 6.80
CA ASN A 198 5.57 5.96 7.57
C ASN A 198 4.29 6.08 6.72
N ALA A 199 4.25 6.97 5.73
CA ALA A 199 3.16 7.00 4.76
C ALA A 199 3.06 5.69 3.95
N VAL A 200 4.18 5.14 3.49
CA VAL A 200 4.20 3.85 2.76
C VAL A 200 3.82 2.67 3.67
N THR A 201 4.44 2.58 4.84
CA THR A 201 4.40 1.38 5.69
C THR A 201 3.21 1.34 6.62
N ARG A 202 2.83 2.51 7.18
CA ARG A 202 1.79 2.67 8.20
C ARG A 202 0.61 3.53 7.75
N GLY A 203 0.65 4.08 6.55
CA GLY A 203 -0.44 4.86 5.98
C GLY A 203 -1.72 4.03 5.86
N ARG A 204 -2.83 4.65 6.24
CA ARG A 204 -4.16 4.03 6.22
C ARG A 204 -5.15 4.96 5.56
N PHE A 205 -6.11 4.35 4.89
CA PHE A 205 -7.22 5.06 4.28
C PHE A 205 -8.45 4.91 5.18
N PHE A 206 -9.20 5.99 5.34
CA PHE A 206 -10.43 6.03 6.12
C PHE A 206 -11.47 6.86 5.40
N PHE A 207 -12.74 6.47 5.46
CA PHE A 207 -13.80 7.40 5.12
C PHE A 207 -14.14 8.24 6.34
N ARG A 208 -13.99 9.56 6.20
CA ARG A 208 -14.38 10.52 7.24
C ARG A 208 -15.75 11.08 6.90
N PHE A 209 -16.71 10.82 7.80
CA PHE A 209 -18.04 11.40 7.73
C PHE A 209 -18.17 12.54 8.74
N ARG A 210 -18.74 13.66 8.30
CA ARG A 210 -18.89 14.89 9.11
C ARG A 210 -19.93 14.75 10.24
N SER A 211 -20.79 13.74 10.20
CA SER A 211 -21.91 13.58 11.12
C SER A 211 -21.87 12.24 11.84
N LYS A 212 -22.12 12.27 13.15
CA LYS A 212 -22.37 11.07 14.00
C LYS A 212 -23.49 10.20 13.43
N TYR A 213 -24.50 10.82 12.83
CA TYR A 213 -25.65 10.13 12.25
C TYR A 213 -25.31 9.41 10.95
N ALA A 214 -24.15 9.67 10.33
CA ALA A 214 -23.77 9.02 9.07
C ALA A 214 -23.71 7.49 9.22
N CYS A 215 -23.21 6.97 10.35
CA CYS A 215 -23.19 5.52 10.59
C CYS A 215 -24.60 4.94 10.66
N CYS A 216 -25.49 5.55 11.44
CA CYS A 216 -26.90 5.15 11.50
C CYS A 216 -27.58 5.30 10.12
N MET A 217 -27.28 6.36 9.37
CA MET A 217 -27.82 6.55 8.02
C MET A 217 -27.32 5.48 7.05
N VAL A 218 -26.07 5.04 7.14
CA VAL A 218 -25.54 3.91 6.35
C VAL A 218 -26.25 2.61 6.71
N GLU A 219 -26.54 2.37 7.98
CA GLU A 219 -27.32 1.20 8.43
C GLU A 219 -28.76 1.24 7.91
N TRP A 220 -29.45 2.37 8.07
CA TRP A 220 -30.80 2.58 7.55
C TRP A 220 -30.85 2.46 6.04
N CYS A 221 -29.85 3.00 5.34
CA CYS A 221 -29.72 2.86 3.90
C CYS A 221 -29.51 1.39 3.50
N SER A 222 -28.69 0.63 4.24
CA SER A 222 -28.51 -0.79 4.00
C SER A 222 -29.81 -1.56 4.21
N ILE A 223 -30.59 -1.25 5.24
CA ILE A 223 -31.89 -1.88 5.52
C ILE A 223 -32.87 -1.51 4.39
N LEU A 224 -32.94 -0.23 4.03
CA LEU A 224 -33.79 0.28 2.95
C LEU A 224 -33.52 -0.45 1.64
N LEU A 225 -32.25 -0.63 1.25
CA LEU A 225 -31.88 -1.38 0.04
C LEU A 225 -32.26 -2.87 0.10
N ILE A 226 -32.17 -3.50 1.28
CA ILE A 226 -32.58 -4.90 1.46
C ILE A 226 -34.11 -5.02 1.36
N VAL A 227 -34.84 -4.16 2.07
CA VAL A 227 -36.31 -4.12 2.03
C VAL A 227 -36.80 -3.82 0.62
N GLN A 228 -36.18 -2.87 -0.07
CA GLN A 228 -36.46 -2.55 -1.47
C GLN A 228 -36.26 -3.77 -2.39
N ALA A 229 -35.18 -4.54 -2.21
CA ALA A 229 -34.95 -5.75 -2.99
C ALA A 229 -36.01 -6.84 -2.72
N ILE A 230 -36.39 -7.05 -1.46
CA ILE A 230 -37.44 -8.02 -1.08
C ILE A 230 -38.79 -7.59 -1.65
N ALA A 231 -39.14 -6.32 -1.50
CA ALA A 231 -40.38 -5.78 -2.03
C ALA A 231 -40.43 -5.90 -3.56
N GLN A 232 -39.32 -5.68 -4.27
CA GLN A 232 -39.26 -5.89 -5.72
C GLN A 232 -39.48 -7.36 -6.10
N LEU A 233 -38.96 -8.32 -5.33
CA LEU A 233 -39.20 -9.74 -5.57
C LEU A 233 -40.66 -10.15 -5.37
N VAL A 234 -41.38 -9.52 -4.44
CA VAL A 234 -42.78 -9.86 -4.13
C VAL A 234 -43.78 -9.15 -5.04
N PHE A 235 -43.58 -7.86 -5.30
CA PHE A 235 -44.56 -7.03 -6.00
C PHE A 235 -44.39 -6.99 -7.52
N ILE A 236 -43.17 -7.19 -8.05
CA ILE A 236 -42.96 -7.21 -9.52
C ILE A 236 -43.68 -8.39 -10.20
N PRO A 237 -43.68 -9.63 -9.65
CA PRO A 237 -44.44 -10.74 -10.24
C PRO A 237 -45.95 -10.50 -10.32
N GLN A 238 -46.50 -9.64 -9.46
CA GLN A 238 -47.92 -9.26 -9.47
C GLN A 238 -48.26 -8.25 -10.58
N SER A 239 -47.26 -7.65 -11.23
CA SER A 239 -47.44 -6.79 -12.39
C SER A 239 -47.74 -7.61 -13.66
N LYS A 240 -48.41 -6.99 -14.64
CA LYS A 240 -48.56 -7.58 -15.97
C LYS A 240 -47.21 -7.74 -16.67
N LEU A 241 -47.14 -8.61 -17.69
CA LEU A 241 -45.94 -8.94 -18.47
C LEU A 241 -45.14 -7.69 -18.92
N PHE A 242 -45.84 -6.65 -19.36
CA PHE A 242 -45.20 -5.40 -19.78
C PHE A 242 -44.40 -4.72 -18.65
N GLY A 243 -44.97 -4.62 -17.45
CA GLY A 243 -44.29 -4.02 -16.30
C GLY A 243 -43.13 -4.88 -15.78
N GLN A 244 -43.25 -6.20 -15.88
CA GLN A 244 -42.15 -7.12 -15.57
C GLN A 244 -40.98 -6.94 -16.56
N LEU A 245 -41.28 -6.84 -17.86
CA LEU A 245 -40.27 -6.60 -18.90
C LEU A 245 -39.54 -5.27 -18.67
N MET A 246 -40.27 -4.18 -18.40
CA MET A 246 -39.68 -2.87 -18.14
C MET A 246 -38.78 -2.86 -16.90
N PHE A 247 -39.15 -3.59 -15.85
CA PHE A 247 -38.30 -3.77 -14.68
C PHE A 247 -37.00 -4.52 -15.02
N VAL A 248 -37.08 -5.62 -15.77
CA VAL A 248 -35.92 -6.40 -16.20
C VAL A 248 -34.98 -5.55 -17.07
N VAL A 249 -35.53 -4.76 -18.00
CA VAL A 249 -34.74 -3.84 -18.85
C VAL A 249 -34.00 -2.82 -17.98
N SER A 250 -34.68 -2.17 -17.03
CA SER A 250 -34.02 -1.22 -16.10
C SER A 250 -32.90 -1.88 -15.29
N LEU A 251 -33.09 -3.13 -14.87
CA LEU A 251 -32.09 -3.88 -14.11
C LEU A 251 -30.90 -4.27 -14.99
N ALA A 252 -31.16 -4.66 -16.24
CA ALA A 252 -30.14 -5.00 -17.22
C ALA A 252 -29.23 -3.80 -17.53
N PHE A 253 -29.80 -2.61 -17.76
CA PHE A 253 -29.00 -1.39 -17.96
C PHE A 253 -28.17 -1.02 -16.73
N SER A 254 -28.74 -1.15 -15.52
CA SER A 254 -28.00 -0.90 -14.28
C SER A 254 -26.84 -1.88 -14.10
N TRP A 255 -27.06 -3.17 -14.38
CA TRP A 255 -26.04 -4.20 -14.28
C TRP A 255 -24.95 -4.05 -15.33
N ALA A 256 -25.32 -3.72 -16.58
CA ALA A 256 -24.37 -3.44 -17.65
C ALA A 256 -23.48 -2.24 -17.30
N TYR A 257 -24.05 -1.19 -16.70
CA TYR A 257 -23.28 -0.06 -16.18
C TYR A 257 -22.34 -0.48 -15.05
N ASP A 258 -22.82 -1.26 -14.07
CA ASP A 258 -21.97 -1.73 -12.96
C ASP A 258 -20.81 -2.61 -13.46
N LEU A 259 -21.03 -3.46 -14.47
CA LEU A 259 -19.98 -4.25 -15.12
C LEU A 259 -18.97 -3.35 -15.83
N TRP A 260 -19.44 -2.38 -16.60
CA TRP A 260 -18.59 -1.41 -17.28
C TRP A 260 -17.77 -0.58 -16.27
N PHE A 261 -18.41 -0.05 -15.23
CA PHE A 261 -17.75 0.72 -14.18
C PHE A 261 -16.74 -0.13 -13.40
N SER A 262 -17.06 -1.40 -13.14
CA SER A 262 -16.11 -2.32 -12.51
C SER A 262 -14.92 -2.66 -13.42
N SER A 263 -15.09 -2.56 -14.74
CA SER A 263 -14.01 -2.75 -15.72
C SER A 263 -13.15 -1.50 -15.94
N PHE A 264 -13.66 -0.33 -15.52
CA PHE A 264 -12.93 0.93 -15.59
C PHE A 264 -11.62 0.83 -14.78
N ASP A 265 -10.55 1.48 -15.26
CA ASP A 265 -9.20 1.26 -14.75
C ASP A 265 -9.03 1.82 -13.32
N LYS A 266 -9.36 0.98 -12.34
CA LYS A 266 -9.09 1.22 -10.91
C LYS A 266 -7.60 1.47 -10.67
N GLY A 267 -6.73 0.97 -11.56
CA GLY A 267 -5.30 1.21 -11.56
C GLY A 267 -4.94 2.67 -11.81
N GLU A 268 -5.69 3.40 -12.64
CA GLU A 268 -5.44 4.82 -12.90
C GLU A 268 -5.71 5.68 -11.64
N VAL A 269 -6.82 5.39 -10.94
CA VAL A 269 -7.15 6.07 -9.67
C VAL A 269 -6.13 5.71 -8.58
N GLN A 270 -5.75 4.43 -8.50
CA GLN A 270 -4.69 3.98 -7.59
C GLN A 270 -3.36 4.68 -7.88
N GLU A 271 -3.02 4.83 -9.16
CA GLU A 271 -1.80 5.48 -9.60
C GLU A 271 -1.81 6.98 -9.30
N ALA A 272 -2.94 7.67 -9.52
CA ALA A 272 -3.09 9.08 -9.17
C ALA A 272 -2.92 9.30 -7.66
N ILE A 273 -3.54 8.46 -6.82
CA ILE A 273 -3.38 8.51 -5.36
C ILE A 273 -1.92 8.26 -4.97
N PHE A 274 -1.30 7.23 -5.57
CA PHE A 274 0.10 6.89 -5.31
C PHE A 274 1.03 8.06 -5.66
N GLN A 275 0.85 8.68 -6.83
CA GLN A 275 1.65 9.84 -7.25
C GLN A 275 1.41 11.07 -6.38
N GLN A 276 0.19 11.28 -5.90
CA GLN A 276 -0.10 12.40 -5.00
C GLN A 276 0.58 12.26 -3.63
N VAL A 277 0.74 11.03 -3.14
CA VAL A 277 1.35 10.72 -1.84
C VAL A 277 2.87 10.55 -1.92
N LEU A 278 3.36 9.80 -2.91
CA LEU A 278 4.76 9.37 -3.01
C LEU A 278 5.49 9.98 -4.21
N GLY A 279 4.79 10.70 -5.09
CA GLY A 279 5.38 11.26 -6.30
C GLY A 279 5.82 10.17 -7.28
N LYS A 280 6.99 10.39 -7.88
CA LYS A 280 7.66 9.42 -8.76
C LYS A 280 8.91 8.91 -8.05
N PRO A 281 8.81 7.81 -7.28
CA PRO A 281 9.97 7.23 -6.63
C PRO A 281 10.93 6.69 -7.68
N SER A 282 12.23 6.92 -7.49
CA SER A 282 13.28 6.30 -8.32
C SER A 282 13.46 4.85 -7.88
N LEU A 283 13.25 3.91 -8.81
CA LEU A 283 13.37 2.48 -8.57
C LEU A 283 14.56 1.94 -9.36
N ILE A 284 15.54 1.38 -8.66
CA ILE A 284 16.72 0.79 -9.31
C ILE A 284 16.80 -0.67 -8.88
N LYS A 285 16.64 -1.59 -9.84
CA LYS A 285 16.55 -3.03 -9.56
C LYS A 285 17.80 -3.79 -9.99
N PHE A 286 18.29 -4.62 -9.07
CA PHE A 286 19.39 -5.55 -9.25
C PHE A 286 18.95 -6.98 -8.97
N VAL A 287 19.53 -7.93 -9.70
CA VAL A 287 19.36 -9.37 -9.45
C VAL A 287 20.71 -9.89 -8.99
N PHE A 288 20.77 -10.28 -7.73
CA PHE A 288 21.95 -10.87 -7.13
C PHE A 288 21.90 -12.40 -7.26
N PRO A 289 23.05 -13.04 -7.51
CA PRO A 289 23.12 -14.49 -7.70
C PRO A 289 23.01 -15.26 -6.37
N ASN A 290 23.22 -14.58 -5.24
CA ASN A 290 23.11 -15.14 -3.90
C ASN A 290 22.62 -14.09 -2.88
N ARG A 291 22.05 -14.58 -1.77
CA ARG A 291 21.50 -13.75 -0.68
C ARG A 291 22.57 -12.96 0.09
N VAL A 292 23.80 -13.46 0.15
CA VAL A 292 24.91 -12.81 0.87
C VAL A 292 25.29 -11.51 0.16
N SER A 293 25.52 -11.57 -1.15
CA SER A 293 25.80 -10.39 -1.99
C SER A 293 24.66 -9.38 -1.94
N ALA A 294 23.40 -9.84 -1.97
CA ALA A 294 22.23 -8.97 -1.82
C ALA A 294 22.24 -8.20 -0.49
N VAL A 295 22.51 -8.89 0.62
CA VAL A 295 22.55 -8.27 1.96
C VAL A 295 23.75 -7.32 2.10
N VAL A 296 24.94 -7.70 1.60
CA VAL A 296 26.12 -6.82 1.61
C VAL A 296 25.85 -5.55 0.80
N PHE A 297 25.22 -5.67 -0.36
CA PHE A 297 24.81 -4.52 -1.16
C PHE A 297 23.81 -3.62 -0.41
N LEU A 298 22.79 -4.21 0.23
CA LEU A 298 21.85 -3.46 1.08
C LEU A 298 22.56 -2.68 2.19
N LEU A 299 23.56 -3.28 2.84
CA LEU A 299 24.36 -2.63 3.88
C LEU A 299 25.19 -1.48 3.33
N LEU A 300 25.82 -1.66 2.15
CA LEU A 300 26.60 -0.61 1.48
C LEU A 300 25.72 0.60 1.14
N VAL A 301 24.56 0.36 0.52
CA VAL A 301 23.60 1.43 0.16
C VAL A 301 23.04 2.13 1.40
N SER A 302 22.80 1.39 2.49
CA SER A 302 22.28 1.95 3.75
C SER A 302 23.33 2.75 4.52
N ASN A 303 24.61 2.36 4.43
CA ASN A 303 25.72 3.01 5.14
C ASN A 303 26.32 4.21 4.37
N ASP A 304 25.83 4.51 3.16
CA ASP A 304 26.30 5.61 2.33
C ASP A 304 26.01 7.00 2.94
N ASN A 305 24.96 7.12 3.76
CA ASN A 305 24.61 8.40 4.37
C ASN A 305 25.54 8.75 5.55
N PRO A 306 26.29 9.87 5.51
CA PRO A 306 27.20 10.28 6.59
C PRO A 306 26.52 10.52 7.94
N ARG A 307 25.20 10.80 7.96
CA ARG A 307 24.45 11.03 9.21
C ARG A 307 24.09 9.75 9.96
N THR A 308 24.16 8.60 9.29
CA THR A 308 23.75 7.30 9.85
C THR A 308 24.92 6.30 9.91
N SER A 309 26.11 6.73 9.49
CA SER A 309 27.27 5.85 9.31
C SER A 309 27.80 5.29 10.64
N GLY A 310 28.03 3.98 10.66
CA GLY A 310 29.10 3.40 11.47
C GLY A 310 28.77 2.85 12.85
N ASN A 311 27.50 2.59 13.22
CA ASN A 311 27.25 1.80 14.43
C ASN A 311 27.32 0.29 14.11
N PRO A 312 28.40 -0.42 14.51
CA PRO A 312 28.60 -1.83 14.18
C PRO A 312 27.46 -2.71 14.71
N ARG A 313 26.86 -2.34 15.85
CA ARG A 313 25.74 -3.09 16.43
C ARG A 313 24.48 -3.04 15.57
N LYS A 314 24.26 -1.95 14.82
CA LYS A 314 23.09 -1.82 13.92
C LYS A 314 23.29 -2.61 12.64
N LEU A 315 24.50 -2.55 12.06
CA LEU A 315 24.87 -3.34 10.88
C LEU A 315 24.76 -4.84 11.15
N LYS A 316 25.32 -5.29 12.29
CA LYS A 316 25.23 -6.70 12.70
C LYS A 316 23.79 -7.18 12.87
N LYS A 317 22.92 -6.38 13.50
CA LYS A 317 21.47 -6.69 13.61
C LYS A 317 20.79 -6.89 12.25
N ILE A 318 21.13 -6.09 11.24
CA ILE A 318 20.57 -6.27 9.89
C ILE A 318 21.06 -7.60 9.31
N MET A 319 22.35 -7.91 9.48
CA MET A 319 22.91 -9.19 9.04
C MET A 319 22.22 -10.36 9.74
N ASP A 320 21.96 -10.29 11.04
CA ASP A 320 21.26 -11.35 11.80
C ASP A 320 19.81 -11.54 11.35
N ILE A 321 19.17 -10.48 10.86
CA ILE A 321 17.81 -10.54 10.34
C ILE A 321 17.74 -11.27 8.99
N PHE A 322 18.76 -11.12 8.15
CA PHE A 322 18.75 -11.61 6.77
C PHE A 322 19.67 -12.80 6.51
N LEU A 323 20.64 -13.09 7.38
CA LEU A 323 21.65 -14.14 7.23
C LEU A 323 21.67 -15.05 8.46
N PRO A 324 22.20 -16.28 8.34
CA PRO A 324 22.35 -17.19 9.47
C PRO A 324 23.22 -16.60 10.60
N SER A 325 22.90 -16.92 11.85
CA SER A 325 23.52 -16.31 13.05
C SER A 325 24.17 -17.30 14.02
N ASN A 326 24.30 -18.57 13.67
CA ASN A 326 24.56 -19.62 14.66
C ASN A 326 25.88 -20.38 14.44
N SER A 327 26.73 -19.99 13.49
CA SER A 327 28.05 -20.62 13.30
C SER A 327 29.19 -19.61 13.48
N GLU A 328 30.31 -20.12 13.97
CA GLU A 328 31.53 -19.35 14.22
C GLU A 328 32.07 -18.67 12.95
N VAL A 329 31.99 -19.35 11.80
CA VAL A 329 32.31 -18.80 10.47
C VAL A 329 31.49 -17.56 10.16
N TRP A 330 30.18 -17.59 10.42
CA TRP A 330 29.29 -16.46 10.15
C TRP A 330 29.59 -15.27 11.07
N GLU A 331 29.90 -15.52 12.34
CA GLU A 331 30.23 -14.45 13.29
C GLU A 331 31.56 -13.77 12.94
N ILE A 332 32.61 -14.54 12.63
CA ILE A 332 33.90 -14.01 12.14
C ILE A 332 33.70 -13.17 10.87
N TRP A 333 32.90 -13.69 9.93
CA TRP A 333 32.63 -12.98 8.68
C TRP A 333 31.86 -11.67 8.93
N LYS A 334 30.78 -11.70 9.70
CA LYS A 334 29.97 -10.49 10.02
C LYS A 334 30.81 -9.43 10.73
N ASP A 335 31.64 -9.82 11.68
CA ASP A 335 32.49 -8.89 12.42
C ASP A 335 33.52 -8.24 11.48
N THR A 336 34.14 -9.02 10.60
CA THR A 336 35.09 -8.52 9.59
C THR A 336 34.42 -7.54 8.61
N ILE A 337 33.24 -7.87 8.09
CA ILE A 337 32.48 -6.97 7.20
C ILE A 337 32.08 -5.68 7.91
N THR A 338 31.57 -5.81 9.14
CA THR A 338 31.12 -4.67 9.94
C THR A 338 32.27 -3.71 10.26
N GLU A 339 33.44 -4.23 10.59
CA GLU A 339 34.65 -3.44 10.82
C GLU A 339 35.09 -2.68 9.57
N ARG A 340 35.09 -3.33 8.40
CA ARG A 340 35.44 -2.66 7.14
C ARG A 340 34.43 -1.59 6.73
N LEU A 341 33.14 -1.85 6.89
CA LEU A 341 32.09 -0.87 6.63
C LEU A 341 32.19 0.34 7.57
N LYS A 342 32.54 0.10 8.85
CA LYS A 342 32.81 1.18 9.82
C LYS A 342 34.00 2.04 9.39
N ASN A 343 35.08 1.39 8.95
CA ASN A 343 36.31 2.06 8.53
C ASN A 343 36.26 2.60 7.08
N ARG A 344 35.13 2.42 6.36
CA ARG A 344 34.94 2.76 4.94
C ARG A 344 36.04 2.20 4.03
N GLN A 345 36.55 1.03 4.38
CA GLN A 345 37.57 0.33 3.60
C GLN A 345 36.92 -0.45 2.47
N ALA A 346 37.63 -0.57 1.34
CA ALA A 346 37.20 -1.43 0.25
C ALA A 346 37.07 -2.89 0.73
N LEU A 347 36.11 -3.64 0.18
CA LEU A 347 35.85 -5.05 0.51
C LEU A 347 36.83 -5.99 -0.23
N GLN A 348 38.14 -5.70 -0.09
CA GLN A 348 39.23 -6.51 -0.64
C GLN A 348 39.88 -7.40 0.42
N PHE A 349 39.64 -8.70 0.33
CA PHE A 349 40.13 -9.68 1.30
C PHE A 349 41.36 -10.45 0.76
N SER A 350 42.25 -10.84 1.67
CA SER A 350 43.49 -11.60 1.41
C SER A 350 43.53 -12.90 2.21
N ASP A 351 44.51 -13.78 1.95
CA ASP A 351 44.61 -15.11 2.60
C ASP A 351 44.55 -15.09 4.13
N THR A 352 45.08 -14.03 4.76
CA THR A 352 45.03 -13.82 6.21
C THR A 352 43.61 -13.68 6.78
N HIS A 353 42.61 -13.37 5.95
CA HIS A 353 41.24 -13.16 6.39
C HIS A 353 40.44 -14.46 6.48
N TRP A 354 40.75 -15.46 5.65
CA TRP A 354 40.04 -16.75 5.61
C TRP A 354 40.86 -17.94 6.14
N ASN A 355 42.19 -17.84 6.21
CA ASN A 355 43.04 -18.83 6.86
C ASN A 355 43.28 -18.46 8.34
N ARG A 356 42.22 -18.58 9.16
CA ARG A 356 42.32 -18.35 10.60
C ARG A 356 42.60 -19.63 11.37
N GLU A 357 43.50 -19.56 12.34
CA GLU A 357 43.78 -20.66 13.27
C GLU A 357 42.54 -21.03 14.11
N GLU A 358 41.68 -20.04 14.37
CA GLU A 358 40.38 -20.14 15.05
C GLU A 358 39.41 -21.12 14.36
N LEU A 359 39.57 -21.37 13.06
CA LEU A 359 38.74 -22.31 12.30
C LEU A 359 39.53 -23.60 12.02
N PRO A 360 39.31 -24.70 12.77
CA PRO A 360 40.09 -25.92 12.64
C PRO A 360 39.71 -26.75 11.41
N LEU A 361 38.48 -26.64 10.89
CA LEU A 361 38.03 -27.35 9.70
C LEU A 361 38.41 -26.61 8.41
N GLU A 362 38.94 -27.33 7.43
CA GLU A 362 39.20 -26.78 6.09
C GLU A 362 37.93 -26.30 5.39
N ASP A 363 36.81 -26.99 5.59
CA ASP A 363 35.55 -26.65 4.93
C ASP A 363 35.00 -25.30 5.42
N ASP A 364 35.22 -24.97 6.69
CA ASP A 364 34.88 -23.66 7.27
C ASP A 364 35.70 -22.53 6.66
N ARG A 365 37.00 -22.77 6.40
CA ARG A 365 37.88 -21.81 5.71
C ARG A 365 37.48 -21.62 4.25
N LYS A 366 37.12 -22.71 3.55
CA LYS A 366 36.59 -22.65 2.17
C LYS A 366 35.27 -21.89 2.10
N LEU A 367 34.37 -22.13 3.05
CA LEU A 367 33.11 -21.39 3.17
C LEU A 367 33.38 -19.89 3.38
N LEU A 368 34.25 -19.54 4.32
CA LEU A 368 34.62 -18.16 4.63
C LEU A 368 35.22 -17.43 3.41
N LYS A 369 36.12 -18.08 2.69
CA LYS A 369 36.69 -17.56 1.42
C LYS A 369 35.58 -17.27 0.39
N THR A 370 34.61 -18.16 0.29
CA THR A 370 33.47 -18.01 -0.64
C THR A 370 32.61 -16.81 -0.25
N LEU A 371 32.29 -16.64 1.04
CA LEU A 371 31.49 -15.51 1.53
C LEU A 371 32.18 -14.15 1.29
N PHE A 372 33.51 -14.09 1.39
CA PHE A 372 34.27 -12.89 1.05
C PHE A 372 34.26 -12.59 -0.47
N GLY A 373 34.26 -13.63 -1.31
CA GLY A 373 34.02 -13.48 -2.75
C GLY A 373 32.65 -12.86 -3.04
N ASP A 374 31.61 -13.38 -2.40
CA ASP A 374 30.23 -12.88 -2.53
C ASP A 374 30.12 -11.40 -2.09
N ALA A 375 30.86 -10.98 -1.06
CA ALA A 375 30.92 -9.59 -0.61
C ALA A 375 31.63 -8.65 -1.61
N LYS A 376 32.69 -9.13 -2.27
CA LYS A 376 33.41 -8.38 -3.31
C LYS A 376 32.55 -8.15 -4.55
N ASP A 377 31.73 -9.13 -4.93
CA ASP A 377 30.79 -8.97 -6.06
C ASP A 377 29.70 -7.94 -5.76
N ALA A 378 29.25 -7.86 -4.49
CA ALA A 378 28.33 -6.83 -4.03
C ALA A 378 28.94 -5.41 -4.09
N GLU A 379 30.24 -5.26 -3.80
CA GLU A 379 30.94 -3.97 -3.91
C GLU A 379 30.98 -3.45 -5.35
N LYS A 380 31.18 -4.34 -6.33
CA LYS A 380 31.10 -3.97 -7.77
C LYS A 380 29.71 -3.46 -8.14
N ALA A 381 28.66 -4.15 -7.68
CA ALA A 381 27.27 -3.72 -7.91
C ALA A 381 27.00 -2.35 -7.24
N TYR A 382 27.56 -2.12 -6.05
CA TYR A 382 27.47 -0.84 -5.37
C TYR A 382 28.15 0.30 -6.14
N ALA A 383 29.31 0.06 -6.75
CA ALA A 383 29.97 1.04 -7.61
C ALA A 383 29.10 1.42 -8.83
N ILE A 384 28.41 0.45 -9.43
CA ILE A 384 27.46 0.68 -10.54
C ILE A 384 26.24 1.48 -10.06
N PHE A 385 25.74 1.20 -8.86
CA PHE A 385 24.64 1.98 -8.27
C PHE A 385 25.06 3.44 -8.06
N LYS A 386 26.26 3.68 -7.51
CA LYS A 386 26.76 5.02 -7.22
C LYS A 386 27.00 5.86 -8.49
N SER A 387 27.47 5.25 -9.57
CA SER A 387 27.62 5.96 -10.86
C SER A 387 26.29 6.35 -11.48
N HIS A 388 25.22 5.60 -11.22
CA HIS A 388 23.88 5.90 -11.69
C HIS A 388 23.21 7.02 -10.88
N ASP A 389 23.37 7.01 -9.56
CA ASP A 389 22.86 8.05 -8.67
C ASP A 389 23.52 9.41 -9.00
N ALA A 390 24.84 9.42 -9.26
CA ALA A 390 25.57 10.60 -9.69
C ALA A 390 25.11 11.17 -11.05
N GLY A 391 24.56 10.33 -11.94
CA GLY A 391 24.02 10.76 -13.23
C GLY A 391 22.55 11.18 -13.20
N THR A 392 21.84 10.97 -12.09
CA THR A 392 20.42 11.36 -11.93
C THR A 392 20.27 12.70 -11.20
N ILE A 393 21.35 13.19 -10.57
CA ILE A 393 21.41 14.46 -9.83
C ILE A 393 22.07 15.59 -10.68
N ALA A 394 22.62 15.26 -11.85
CA ALA A 394 23.15 16.22 -12.84
C ALA A 394 22.09 16.49 -13.93
#